data_AF-A0A2S8BHA5-F1
#
_entry.id   AF-A0A2S8BHA5-F1
#
_cell.length_a   1.000
_cell.length_b   1.000
_cell.length_c   1.000
_cell.angle_alpha   90.00
_cell.angle_beta   90.00
_cell.angle_gamma   90.00
#
_symmetry.space_group_name_H-M   'P 1'
#
loop_
_entity.id
_entity.type
_entity.pdbx_description
1 polymer ?
#
loop_
_entity_poly.entity_id
_entity_poly.type
_entity_poly.pdbx_seq_one_letter_code
_entity_poly.pdbx_strand_id
1 'polypeptide(L)'
;MTAHVFGLADLTPTPQPRTNDDSIGYRLDVVASSVVEVVGAAGGWLYDRRAAGWQVNVFLPGTADRRPLQILGVGSWALDDAFASGR
;
A
#
# COMPACT_ATOMS: atom_id res chain seq x y z
N MET A 1 22.48 49.83 -16.20
CA MET A 1 21.04 49.53 -16.34
C MET A 1 20.94 48.09 -16.82
N THR A 2 20.71 47.15 -15.89
CA THR A 2 20.48 45.74 -16.21
C THR A 2 19.64 45.16 -15.08
N ALA A 3 18.35 44.91 -15.35
CA ALA A 3 17.46 44.22 -14.42
C ALA A 3 17.42 42.75 -14.84
N HIS A 4 17.94 41.85 -13.99
CA HIS A 4 17.79 40.41 -14.19
C HIS A 4 16.37 40.02 -13.78
N VAL A 5 15.53 39.72 -14.76
CA VAL A 5 14.19 39.14 -14.53
C VAL A 5 14.39 37.65 -14.28
N PHE A 6 14.16 37.22 -13.03
CA PHE A 6 14.01 35.80 -12.69
C PHE A 6 12.69 35.28 -13.27
N GLY A 7 12.77 34.37 -14.23
CA GLY A 7 11.59 33.75 -14.85
C GLY A 7 10.96 32.69 -13.95
N LEU A 8 9.65 32.81 -13.72
CA LEU A 8 8.80 31.81 -13.02
C LEU A 8 8.75 30.42 -13.69
N ALA A 9 9.44 30.21 -14.81
CA ALA A 9 9.52 28.93 -15.51
C ALA A 9 10.37 27.87 -14.78
N ASP A 10 11.24 28.31 -13.85
CA ASP A 10 12.17 27.43 -13.11
C ASP A 10 11.52 26.70 -11.92
N LEU A 11 10.25 27.02 -11.61
CA LEU A 11 9.50 26.39 -10.52
C LEU A 11 8.65 25.20 -10.95
N THR A 12 8.71 24.77 -12.21
CA THR A 12 8.01 23.54 -12.60
C THR A 12 8.88 22.39 -12.09
N PRO A 13 8.52 21.68 -10.99
CA PRO A 13 9.31 20.56 -10.56
C PRO A 13 9.10 19.50 -11.63
N THR A 14 10.10 19.29 -12.49
CA THR A 14 10.14 18.11 -13.34
C THR A 14 10.02 16.93 -12.37
N PRO A 15 8.99 16.08 -12.46
CA PRO A 15 8.93 14.90 -11.62
C PRO A 15 10.19 14.09 -11.96
N GLN A 16 11.21 14.17 -11.12
CA GLN A 16 12.38 13.32 -11.27
C GLN A 16 11.84 11.90 -11.18
N PRO A 17 12.04 11.05 -12.19
CA PRO A 17 11.80 9.63 -12.00
C PRO A 17 12.68 9.27 -10.81
N ARG A 18 12.03 8.93 -9.69
CA ARG A 18 12.73 8.32 -8.57
C ARG A 18 13.22 7.00 -9.15
N THR A 19 14.46 6.97 -9.64
CA THR A 19 15.17 5.73 -9.92
C THR A 19 15.25 5.04 -8.58
N ASN A 20 14.20 4.29 -8.28
CA ASN A 20 14.05 3.55 -7.05
C ASN A 20 14.79 2.23 -7.22
N ASP A 21 16.04 2.33 -7.65
CA ASP A 21 16.97 1.22 -7.70
C ASP A 21 17.55 1.16 -6.29
N ASP A 22 17.22 0.10 -5.55
CA ASP A 22 17.62 -0.21 -4.18
C ASP A 22 16.81 0.34 -2.98
N SER A 23 15.58 0.84 -3.17
CA SER A 23 14.66 0.90 -2.02
C SER A 23 14.11 -0.50 -1.75
N ILE A 24 14.63 -1.19 -0.74
CA ILE A 24 14.05 -2.45 -0.26
C ILE A 24 12.57 -2.20 0.10
N GLY A 25 11.67 -2.63 -0.78
CA GLY A 25 10.24 -2.56 -0.56
C GLY A 25 9.82 -3.66 0.39
N TYR A 26 9.32 -3.30 1.57
CA TYR A 26 8.83 -4.27 2.54
C TYR A 26 7.41 -4.71 2.17
N ARG A 27 7.20 -6.03 2.13
CA ARG A 27 5.87 -6.65 1.94
C ARG A 27 5.48 -7.44 3.19
N LEU A 28 4.20 -7.39 3.51
CA LEU A 28 3.56 -8.14 4.56
C LEU A 28 2.33 -8.84 3.98
N ASP A 29 2.30 -10.15 4.10
CA ASP A 29 1.17 -10.99 3.68
C ASP A 29 0.54 -11.61 4.93
N VAL A 30 -0.76 -11.40 5.11
CA VAL A 30 -1.52 -11.83 6.29
C VAL A 30 -2.61 -12.80 5.86
N VAL A 31 -2.67 -13.98 6.47
CA VAL A 31 -3.74 -14.94 6.24
C VAL A 31 -4.67 -14.91 7.43
N ALA A 32 -5.97 -14.76 7.19
CA ALA A 32 -6.97 -14.69 8.25
C ALA A 32 -8.23 -15.46 7.87
N SER A 33 -8.94 -15.97 8.87
CA SER A 33 -10.22 -16.67 8.69
C SER A 33 -11.40 -15.70 8.54
N SER A 34 -11.26 -14.48 9.08
CA SER A 34 -12.31 -13.46 9.14
C SER A 34 -11.75 -12.04 9.14
N VAL A 35 -12.48 -11.12 8.49
CA VAL A 35 -12.15 -9.69 8.51
C VAL A 35 -12.36 -9.08 9.89
N VAL A 36 -13.37 -9.54 10.64
CA VAL A 36 -13.67 -9.00 11.98
C VAL A 36 -12.53 -9.32 12.94
N GLU A 37 -12.02 -10.55 12.88
CA GLU A 37 -10.89 -11.01 13.69
C GLU A 37 -9.63 -10.17 13.40
N VAL A 38 -9.24 -10.07 12.13
CA VAL A 38 -7.99 -9.38 11.75
C VAL A 38 -8.05 -7.88 12.05
N VAL A 39 -9.19 -7.23 11.82
CA VAL A 39 -9.36 -5.81 12.11
C VAL A 39 -9.39 -5.56 13.61
N GLY A 40 -10.09 -6.40 14.37
CA GLY A 40 -10.17 -6.28 15.83
C GLY A 40 -8.82 -6.51 16.52
N ALA A 41 -8.05 -7.50 16.07
CA ALA A 41 -6.77 -7.85 16.67
C ALA A 41 -5.59 -7.01 16.15
N ALA A 42 -5.59 -6.67 14.85
CA ALA A 42 -4.40 -6.12 14.18
C ALA A 42 -4.69 -4.87 13.31
N GLY A 43 -5.91 -4.32 13.30
CA GLY A 43 -6.27 -3.22 12.40
C GLY A 43 -5.36 -1.99 12.52
N GLY A 44 -5.04 -1.57 13.75
CA GLY A 44 -4.11 -0.45 13.99
C GLY A 44 -2.68 -0.75 13.51
N TRP A 45 -2.22 -1.98 13.68
CA TRP A 45 -0.88 -2.39 13.23
C TRP A 45 -0.79 -2.51 11.70
N LEU A 46 -1.83 -3.02 11.05
CA LEU A 46 -1.90 -3.07 9.57
C LEU A 46 -1.86 -1.66 8.98
N TYR A 47 -2.56 -0.70 9.60
CA TYR A 47 -2.50 0.69 9.21
C TYR A 47 -1.10 1.28 9.39
N ASP A 48 -0.44 1.04 10.53
CA ASP A 48 0.93 1.48 10.79
C ASP A 48 1.91 0.97 9.71
N ARG A 49 1.83 -0.31 9.34
CA ARG A 49 2.66 -0.88 8.25
C ARG A 49 2.37 -0.23 6.91
N ARG A 50 1.08 -0.03 6.61
CA ARG A 50 0.67 0.61 5.36
C ARG A 50 1.13 2.07 5.28
N ALA A 51 1.08 2.79 6.40
CA ALA A 51 1.55 4.17 6.56
C ALA A 51 3.08 4.27 6.49
N ALA A 52 3.80 3.27 6.99
CA ALA A 52 5.25 3.11 6.83
C ALA A 52 5.67 2.76 5.38
N GLY A 53 4.73 2.71 4.43
CA GLY A 53 4.99 2.47 3.02
C GLY A 53 5.12 1.00 2.63
N TRP A 54 4.77 0.07 3.53
CA TRP A 54 4.84 -1.37 3.22
C TRP A 54 3.69 -1.75 2.28
N GLN A 55 3.94 -2.72 1.41
CA GLN A 55 2.88 -3.40 0.67
C GLN A 55 2.22 -4.42 1.60
N VAL A 56 0.95 -4.23 1.93
CA VAL A 56 0.22 -5.13 2.82
C VAL A 56 -0.88 -5.84 2.04
N ASN A 57 -0.88 -7.18 2.07
CA ASN A 57 -1.95 -8.00 1.52
C ASN A 57 -2.57 -8.87 2.61
N VAL A 58 -3.88 -9.01 2.57
CA VAL A 58 -4.66 -9.88 3.46
C VAL A 58 -5.40 -10.90 2.61
N PHE A 59 -5.22 -12.18 2.92
CA PHE A 59 -5.85 -13.31 2.25
C PHE A 59 -6.93 -13.88 3.15
N LEU A 60 -8.14 -13.98 2.60
CA LEU A 60 -9.36 -14.34 3.33
C LEU A 60 -10.16 -15.38 2.56
N PRO A 61 -10.92 -16.27 3.24
CA PRO A 61 -11.89 -17.14 2.59
C PRO A 61 -12.85 -16.36 1.69
N GLY A 62 -13.22 -16.95 0.55
CA GLY A 62 -14.09 -16.31 -0.43
C GLY A 62 -15.51 -16.11 0.11
N THR A 63 -15.79 -14.92 0.67
CA THR A 63 -17.10 -14.28 0.96
C THR A 63 -17.00 -13.13 1.98
N ALA A 64 -15.81 -12.81 2.51
CA ALA A 64 -15.68 -11.76 3.53
C ALA A 64 -15.95 -10.33 3.01
N ASP A 65 -16.58 -9.49 3.84
CA ASP A 65 -16.72 -8.05 3.58
C ASP A 65 -15.36 -7.36 3.68
N ARG A 66 -14.83 -6.94 2.54
CA ARG A 66 -13.49 -6.35 2.41
C ARG A 66 -13.45 -4.84 2.69
N ARG A 67 -14.60 -4.19 2.85
CA ARG A 67 -14.67 -2.74 3.04
C ARG A 67 -13.80 -2.24 4.21
N PRO A 68 -13.74 -2.90 5.38
CA PRO A 68 -12.83 -2.51 6.45
C PRO A 68 -11.36 -2.47 6.03
N LEU A 69 -10.90 -3.45 5.24
CA LEU A 69 -9.50 -3.50 4.76
C LEU A 69 -9.20 -2.44 3.71
N GLN A 70 -10.18 -2.12 2.86
CA GLN A 70 -10.08 -1.03 1.89
C GLN A 70 -9.92 0.32 2.58
N ILE A 71 -10.63 0.56 3.69
CA ILE A 71 -10.47 1.78 4.50
C ILE A 71 -9.05 1.90 5.05
N LEU A 72 -8.42 0.78 5.42
CA LEU A 72 -7.02 0.75 5.86
C LEU A 72 -6.01 0.89 4.72
N GLY A 73 -6.46 0.88 3.46
CA GLY A 73 -5.59 0.93 2.28
C GLY A 73 -4.82 -0.37 2.02
N VAL A 74 -5.30 -1.49 2.58
CA VAL A 74 -4.67 -2.82 2.50
C VAL A 74 -5.26 -3.61 1.34
N GLY A 75 -4.42 -4.32 0.59
CA GLY A 75 -4.88 -5.21 -0.47
C GLY A 75 -5.58 -6.44 0.11
N SER A 76 -6.71 -6.85 -0.46
CA SER A 76 -7.46 -8.03 0.02
C SER A 76 -7.69 -9.02 -1.11
N TRP A 77 -7.35 -10.29 -0.88
CA TRP A 77 -7.35 -11.34 -1.89
C TRP A 77 -8.17 -12.53 -1.37
N ALA A 78 -8.87 -13.23 -2.26
CA ALA A 78 -9.45 -14.51 -1.89
C ALA A 78 -8.32 -15.53 -1.69
N LEU A 79 -8.36 -16.22 -0.55
CA LEU A 79 -7.37 -17.21 -0.18
C LEU A 79 -7.35 -18.35 -1.22
N ASP A 80 -8.54 -18.81 -1.60
CA ASP A 80 -8.70 -19.90 -2.55
C ASP A 80 -8.06 -19.57 -3.92
N ASP A 81 -8.29 -18.35 -4.43
CA ASP A 81 -7.72 -17.90 -5.71
C ASP A 81 -6.19 -17.72 -5.64
N ALA A 82 -5.70 -17.17 -4.53
CA ALA A 82 -4.28 -16.88 -4.34
C ALA A 82 -3.41 -18.14 -4.23
N PHE A 83 -3.94 -19.19 -3.60
CA PHE A 83 -3.22 -20.45 -3.40
C PHE A 83 -3.52 -21.50 -4.49
N ALA A 84 -4.69 -21.45 -5.15
CA ALA A 84 -4.96 -22.27 -6.34
C ALA A 84 -4.11 -21.85 -7.56
N SER A 85 -3.67 -20.59 -7.59
CA SER A 85 -2.84 -20.04 -8.68
C SER A 85 -1.34 -20.36 -8.56
N GLY A 86 -0.93 -21.17 -7.55
CA GLY A 86 0.40 -21.80 -7.49
C GLY A 86 1.57 -20.85 -7.71
N ARG A 87 1.90 -20.06 -6.67
CA ARG A 87 3.22 -19.44 -6.53
C ARG A 87 3.97 -20.10 -5.38
#